data_AF-D9WNT5-F1
#
_entry.id   AF-D9WNT5-F1
#
_cell.length_a   1.000
_cell.length_b   1.000
_cell.length_c   1.000
_cell.angle_alpha   90.00
_cell.angle_beta   90.00
_cell.angle_gamma   90.00
#
_symmetry.space_group_name_H-M   'P 1'
#
loop_
_entity.id
_entity.type
_entity.pdbx_description
1 polymer ?
#
loop_
_entity_poly.entity_id
_entity_poly.type
_entity_poly.pdbx_seq_one_letter_code
_entity_poly.pdbx_strand_id
1 'polypeptide(L)'
;MALIFWDAETWMYPGLLASHPELAKSVVEYRYKTRAGARTNARKLGYPGLFYPWTSASKGGLWTECHSWDPPHCRTQNHLQSDIALAAWQYFQATGDATWLRERGWPVLKGIAEFWAGRATRNDDGSYSIRDVAGPDEYSNGVDDAVFTNAGAATALRDAARAARVLGEKPPAAWSRIADKLRIPYDKKKQVFKQYDGYKGSLIKQADTVLLMYPLEWPMSGQSAAKTLDYYAARTDPDGPAMTDSVHAIDAASIGEPGCSSYTYLMRSIKPFVRGPFDQFSEARGQKAGANDPLAGSPAQDFLTGKGGFLQVFTHGLTGMRMREDAVRLDPMLPPQLRDGVTLRGLRWQGRTYDVAIGAHETTVRLISGAPFDIETPQGGKQVVSEGAPAVLKTRRPDLTPTSNLARCQEASASSQEPGMEPGAALDGNAATAWVPNAARGTLTADLGRAVRIGEVTPQWTGTRPASHRTQVSLDGRHWREGTTGPARYVRVTLRSADDKKRAGIEELKVTK
;
A
#
# COMPACT_ATOMS: atom_id res chain seq x y z
N MET A 1 14.91 -20.71 -9.96
CA MET A 1 14.07 -20.51 -11.17
C MET A 1 13.42 -19.15 -11.05
N ALA A 2 13.41 -18.34 -12.12
CA ALA A 2 12.63 -17.10 -12.15
C ALA A 2 11.17 -17.47 -12.47
N LEU A 3 10.29 -17.40 -11.48
CA LEU A 3 8.86 -17.70 -11.60
C LEU A 3 8.06 -16.40 -11.50
N ILE A 4 6.90 -16.37 -12.13
CA ILE A 4 5.96 -15.25 -12.06
C ILE A 4 4.95 -15.50 -10.94
N PHE A 5 4.86 -14.54 -10.01
CA PHE A 5 3.90 -14.49 -8.91
C PHE A 5 2.86 -13.38 -9.18
N TRP A 6 1.89 -13.23 -8.27
CA TRP A 6 0.98 -12.07 -8.23
C TRP A 6 1.73 -10.73 -8.12
N ASP A 7 2.99 -10.77 -7.67
CA ASP A 7 3.86 -9.61 -7.55
C ASP A 7 4.00 -8.81 -8.84
N ALA A 8 3.99 -9.51 -9.97
CA ALA A 8 4.10 -8.87 -11.27
C ALA A 8 2.96 -7.87 -11.48
N GLU A 9 1.72 -8.26 -11.18
CA GLU A 9 0.52 -7.45 -11.37
C GLU A 9 0.30 -6.40 -10.27
N THR A 10 0.64 -6.73 -9.01
CA THR A 10 0.33 -5.84 -7.88
C THR A 10 1.45 -4.83 -7.60
N TRP A 11 2.71 -5.23 -7.74
CA TRP A 11 3.85 -4.42 -7.27
C TRP A 11 4.66 -3.82 -8.42
N MET A 12 4.96 -4.57 -9.47
CA MET A 12 5.79 -4.06 -10.57
C MET A 12 4.96 -3.30 -11.61
N TYR A 13 3.81 -3.85 -11.96
CA TYR A 13 2.98 -3.41 -13.07
C TYR A 13 2.43 -1.98 -12.97
N PRO A 14 1.91 -1.46 -11.83
CA PRO A 14 1.27 -0.14 -11.81
C PRO A 14 2.21 1.01 -12.17
N GLY A 15 3.45 0.99 -11.68
CA GLY A 15 4.46 1.99 -12.01
C GLY A 15 4.90 1.93 -13.49
N LEU A 16 4.99 0.72 -14.04
CA LEU A 16 5.24 0.52 -15.48
C LEU A 16 4.06 1.01 -16.31
N LEU A 17 2.82 0.68 -15.94
CA LEU A 17 1.63 1.10 -16.66
C LEU A 17 1.53 2.62 -16.75
N ALA A 18 1.86 3.30 -15.65
CA ALA A 18 1.85 4.76 -15.54
C ALA A 18 2.85 5.45 -16.48
N SER A 19 3.98 4.82 -16.80
CA SER A 19 5.11 5.47 -17.48
C SER A 19 5.46 4.87 -18.84
N HIS A 20 5.34 3.55 -18.96
CA HIS A 20 5.76 2.69 -20.08
C HIS A 20 4.70 1.59 -20.31
N PRO A 21 3.46 1.94 -20.73
CA PRO A 21 2.38 0.97 -20.92
C PRO A 21 2.73 -0.13 -21.94
N GLU A 22 3.62 0.14 -22.89
CA GLU A 22 4.17 -0.84 -23.83
C GLU A 22 4.98 -1.96 -23.15
N LEU A 23 5.69 -1.65 -22.06
CA LEU A 23 6.38 -2.65 -21.24
C LEU A 23 5.39 -3.36 -20.32
N ALA A 24 4.46 -2.61 -19.71
CA ALA A 24 3.42 -3.15 -18.84
C ALA A 24 2.53 -4.17 -19.57
N LYS A 25 2.30 -3.97 -20.89
CA LYS A 25 1.57 -4.90 -21.76
C LYS A 25 2.10 -6.34 -21.66
N SER A 26 3.41 -6.53 -21.48
CA SER A 26 4.01 -7.86 -21.40
C SER A 26 3.46 -8.71 -20.24
N VAL A 27 3.13 -8.07 -19.10
CA VAL A 27 2.58 -8.73 -17.91
C VAL A 27 1.19 -9.29 -18.19
N VAL A 28 0.28 -8.47 -18.73
CA VAL A 28 -1.09 -8.89 -19.05
C VAL A 28 -1.15 -9.83 -20.26
N GLU A 29 -0.26 -9.66 -21.25
CA GLU A 29 -0.12 -10.58 -22.38
C GLU A 29 0.38 -11.96 -21.96
N TYR A 30 1.27 -12.03 -20.97
CA TYR A 30 1.73 -13.30 -20.40
C TYR A 30 0.55 -14.10 -19.81
N ARG A 31 -0.33 -13.45 -19.05
CA ARG A 31 -1.53 -14.09 -18.49
C ARG A 31 -2.47 -14.55 -19.60
N TYR A 32 -2.68 -13.73 -20.64
CA TYR A 32 -3.44 -14.17 -21.82
C TYR A 32 -2.82 -15.40 -22.51
N LYS A 33 -1.50 -15.44 -22.70
CA LYS A 33 -0.80 -16.56 -23.35
C LYS A 33 -0.89 -17.86 -22.54
N THR A 34 -0.89 -17.77 -21.22
CA THR A 34 -0.99 -18.92 -20.31
C THR A 34 -2.43 -19.33 -19.96
N ARG A 35 -3.45 -18.65 -20.52
CA ARG A 35 -4.88 -18.93 -20.24
C ARG A 35 -5.32 -20.37 -20.50
N ALA A 36 -4.69 -21.08 -21.43
CA ALA A 36 -5.00 -22.49 -21.70
C ALA A 36 -4.61 -23.40 -20.52
N GLY A 37 -3.46 -23.11 -19.89
CA GLY A 37 -3.05 -23.73 -18.63
C GLY A 37 -4.03 -23.39 -17.52
N ALA A 38 -4.37 -22.11 -17.36
CA ALA A 38 -5.33 -21.67 -16.34
C ALA A 38 -6.72 -22.31 -16.48
N ARG A 39 -7.22 -22.51 -17.70
CA ARG A 39 -8.47 -23.23 -17.98
C ARG A 39 -8.38 -24.70 -17.59
N THR A 40 -7.25 -25.35 -17.90
CA THR A 40 -6.99 -26.74 -17.49
C THR A 40 -6.94 -26.86 -15.97
N ASN A 41 -6.35 -25.86 -15.30
CA ASN A 41 -6.28 -25.84 -13.84
C ASN A 41 -7.66 -25.72 -13.20
N ALA A 42 -8.48 -24.75 -13.64
CA ALA A 42 -9.84 -24.58 -13.14
C ALA A 42 -10.65 -25.88 -13.28
N ARG A 43 -10.61 -26.51 -14.47
CA ARG A 43 -11.30 -27.78 -14.74
C ARG A 43 -10.84 -28.89 -13.79
N LYS A 44 -9.54 -29.07 -13.59
CA LYS A 44 -8.98 -30.10 -12.70
C LYS A 44 -9.32 -29.85 -11.22
N LEU A 45 -9.49 -28.60 -10.82
CA LEU A 45 -9.94 -28.21 -9.48
C LEU A 45 -11.47 -28.27 -9.31
N GLY A 46 -12.22 -28.57 -10.37
CA GLY A 46 -13.69 -28.63 -10.34
C GLY A 46 -14.41 -27.28 -10.48
N TYR A 47 -13.72 -26.24 -10.97
CA TYR A 47 -14.28 -24.91 -11.16
C TYR A 47 -14.43 -24.54 -12.65
N PRO A 48 -15.42 -23.70 -13.01
CA PRO A 48 -15.47 -23.06 -14.32
C PRO A 48 -14.38 -21.98 -14.47
N GLY A 49 -14.24 -21.44 -15.67
CA GLY A 49 -13.41 -20.25 -15.90
C GLY A 49 -11.90 -20.53 -15.95
N LEU A 50 -11.11 -19.63 -15.35
CA LEU A 50 -9.65 -19.63 -15.36
C LEU A 50 -9.09 -19.58 -13.93
N PHE A 51 -8.11 -20.44 -13.66
CA PHE A 51 -7.36 -20.47 -12.40
C PHE A 51 -5.86 -20.43 -12.69
N TYR A 52 -5.23 -19.28 -12.48
CA TYR A 52 -3.78 -19.12 -12.60
C TYR A 52 -3.07 -19.63 -11.33
N PRO A 53 -1.91 -20.29 -11.46
CA PRO A 53 -1.21 -20.85 -10.32
C PRO A 53 -0.41 -19.80 -9.54
N TRP A 54 -0.21 -20.03 -8.24
CA TRP A 54 0.56 -19.16 -7.33
C TRP A 54 1.94 -18.82 -7.88
N THR A 55 2.69 -19.83 -8.33
CA THR A 55 3.87 -19.65 -9.17
C THR A 55 3.62 -20.20 -10.57
N SER A 56 4.03 -19.43 -11.56
CA SER A 56 3.82 -19.74 -12.98
C SER A 56 5.13 -19.58 -13.76
N ALA A 57 5.33 -20.44 -14.77
CA ALA A 57 6.45 -20.33 -15.69
C ALA A 57 5.93 -20.31 -17.14
N SER A 58 6.36 -21.24 -17.99
CA SER A 58 6.10 -21.20 -19.43
C SER A 58 4.65 -21.42 -19.84
N LYS A 59 3.89 -22.26 -19.11
CA LYS A 59 2.57 -22.76 -19.56
C LYS A 59 1.43 -22.41 -18.59
N GLY A 60 1.74 -21.91 -17.40
CA GLY A 60 0.73 -21.64 -16.36
C GLY A 60 0.13 -22.92 -15.78
N GLY A 61 0.93 -24.00 -15.73
CA GLY A 61 0.47 -25.31 -15.27
C GLY A 61 0.59 -25.45 -13.76
N LEU A 62 -0.53 -25.55 -13.04
CA LEU A 62 -0.52 -25.61 -11.57
C LEU A 62 0.25 -26.82 -11.02
N TRP A 63 0.05 -28.02 -11.56
CA TRP A 63 0.70 -29.25 -11.07
C TRP A 63 2.18 -29.38 -11.44
N THR A 64 2.67 -28.57 -12.37
CA THR A 64 4.03 -28.70 -12.92
C THR A 64 4.92 -27.49 -12.63
N GLU A 65 4.33 -26.32 -12.36
CA GLU A 65 5.06 -25.06 -12.17
C GLU A 65 4.78 -24.42 -10.80
N CYS A 66 3.79 -24.94 -10.04
CA CYS A 66 3.51 -24.47 -8.69
C CYS A 66 4.24 -25.28 -7.63
N HIS A 67 4.92 -24.59 -6.70
CA HIS A 67 5.81 -25.25 -5.73
C HIS A 67 5.33 -25.19 -4.26
N SER A 68 4.34 -24.35 -3.93
CA SER A 68 3.82 -24.21 -2.56
C SER A 68 2.61 -25.12 -2.31
N TRP A 69 2.87 -26.42 -2.13
CA TRP A 69 1.84 -27.42 -1.82
C TRP A 69 1.63 -27.65 -0.32
N ASP A 70 2.63 -27.34 0.49
CA ASP A 70 2.57 -27.32 1.95
C ASP A 70 3.38 -26.12 2.47
N PRO A 71 2.72 -25.03 2.91
CA PRO A 71 1.27 -24.82 2.96
C PRO A 71 0.66 -24.77 1.55
N PRO A 72 -0.65 -25.09 1.39
CA PRO A 72 -1.28 -25.36 0.11
C PRO A 72 -1.61 -24.11 -0.72
N HIS A 73 -0.76 -23.09 -0.73
CA HIS A 73 -0.97 -21.82 -1.45
C HIS A 73 -1.27 -22.02 -2.94
N CYS A 74 -0.69 -23.05 -3.56
CA CYS A 74 -1.02 -23.46 -4.94
C CYS A 74 -2.54 -23.63 -5.17
N ARG A 75 -3.28 -24.05 -4.15
CA ARG A 75 -4.73 -24.27 -4.21
C ARG A 75 -5.54 -23.21 -3.48
N THR A 76 -5.03 -22.64 -2.39
CA THR A 76 -5.83 -21.83 -1.45
C THR A 76 -5.57 -20.33 -1.57
N GLN A 77 -4.41 -19.90 -2.06
CA GLN A 77 -4.08 -18.48 -2.18
C GLN A 77 -4.64 -17.91 -3.47
N ASN A 78 -5.96 -17.76 -3.53
CA ASN A 78 -6.69 -17.51 -4.78
C ASN A 78 -6.82 -16.03 -5.14
N HIS A 79 -6.44 -15.09 -4.25
CA HIS A 79 -6.60 -13.67 -4.52
C HIS A 79 -5.88 -13.21 -5.79
N LEU A 80 -4.80 -13.89 -6.21
CA LEU A 80 -4.08 -13.58 -7.45
C LEU A 80 -4.97 -13.59 -8.70
N GLN A 81 -6.09 -14.32 -8.70
CA GLN A 81 -7.02 -14.23 -9.82
C GLN A 81 -7.56 -12.79 -9.93
N SER A 82 -7.90 -12.18 -8.80
CA SER A 82 -8.38 -10.80 -8.74
C SER A 82 -7.28 -9.79 -9.08
N ASP A 83 -6.04 -10.04 -8.66
CA ASP A 83 -4.89 -9.18 -9.00
C ASP A 83 -4.65 -9.15 -10.52
N ILE A 84 -4.73 -10.31 -11.18
CA ILE A 84 -4.64 -10.43 -12.65
C ILE A 84 -5.81 -9.73 -13.34
N ALA A 85 -7.03 -9.89 -12.82
CA ALA A 85 -8.21 -9.22 -13.38
C ALA A 85 -8.10 -7.70 -13.25
N LEU A 86 -7.66 -7.19 -12.10
CA LEU A 86 -7.45 -5.76 -11.87
C LEU A 86 -6.41 -5.21 -12.84
N ALA A 87 -5.26 -5.85 -12.99
CA ALA A 87 -4.23 -5.42 -13.93
C ALA A 87 -4.73 -5.38 -15.39
N ALA A 88 -5.47 -6.41 -15.82
CA ALA A 88 -6.06 -6.45 -17.16
C ALA A 88 -7.09 -5.32 -17.40
N TRP A 89 -7.90 -5.00 -16.39
CA TRP A 89 -8.84 -3.89 -16.47
C TRP A 89 -8.13 -2.54 -16.50
N GLN A 90 -7.14 -2.33 -15.62
CA GLN A 90 -6.32 -1.13 -15.58
C GLN A 90 -5.57 -0.91 -16.89
N TYR A 91 -5.11 -1.98 -17.57
CA TYR A 91 -4.48 -1.86 -18.89
C TYR A 91 -5.41 -1.16 -19.90
N PHE A 92 -6.68 -1.59 -19.93
CA PHE A 92 -7.68 -0.96 -20.79
C PHE A 92 -7.94 0.49 -20.37
N GLN A 93 -8.10 0.78 -19.08
CA GLN A 93 -8.30 2.16 -18.61
C GLN A 93 -7.12 3.08 -19.01
N ALA A 94 -5.90 2.57 -18.93
CA ALA A 94 -4.68 3.30 -19.27
C ALA A 94 -4.45 3.48 -20.77
N THR A 95 -4.96 2.59 -21.63
CA THR A 95 -4.65 2.61 -23.07
C THR A 95 -5.84 3.00 -23.95
N GLY A 96 -7.07 2.78 -23.48
CA GLY A 96 -8.29 2.93 -24.28
C GLY A 96 -8.42 1.89 -25.40
N ASP A 97 -7.55 0.86 -25.43
CA ASP A 97 -7.47 -0.10 -26.53
C ASP A 97 -8.62 -1.12 -26.46
N ALA A 98 -9.76 -0.76 -27.06
CA ALA A 98 -10.95 -1.61 -27.12
C ALA A 98 -10.75 -2.89 -27.95
N THR A 99 -9.83 -2.88 -28.94
CA THR A 99 -9.49 -4.06 -29.73
C THR A 99 -8.74 -5.07 -28.85
N TRP A 100 -7.71 -4.61 -28.13
CA TRP A 100 -7.02 -5.43 -27.14
C TRP A 100 -7.97 -5.93 -26.06
N LEU A 101 -8.87 -5.08 -25.55
CA LEU A 101 -9.86 -5.49 -24.58
C LEU A 101 -10.71 -6.64 -25.15
N ARG A 102 -11.20 -6.54 -26.39
CA ARG A 102 -12.02 -7.61 -27.00
C ARG A 102 -11.24 -8.92 -27.19
N GLU A 103 -10.03 -8.84 -27.72
CA GLU A 103 -9.28 -10.02 -28.19
C GLU A 103 -8.44 -10.70 -27.10
N ARG A 104 -7.98 -9.91 -26.11
CA ARG A 104 -6.97 -10.32 -25.12
C ARG A 104 -7.46 -10.12 -23.68
N GLY A 105 -7.89 -8.91 -23.32
CA GLY A 105 -8.31 -8.60 -21.95
C GLY A 105 -9.59 -9.33 -21.52
N TRP A 106 -10.61 -9.33 -22.38
CA TRP A 106 -11.92 -9.89 -22.10
C TRP A 106 -11.91 -11.40 -21.87
N PRO A 107 -11.21 -12.23 -22.68
CA PRO A 107 -11.05 -13.65 -22.38
C PRO A 107 -10.47 -13.94 -20.99
N VAL A 108 -9.58 -13.08 -20.48
CA VAL A 108 -9.00 -13.20 -19.13
C VAL A 108 -10.01 -12.76 -18.07
N LEU A 109 -10.56 -11.54 -18.19
CA LEU A 109 -11.53 -10.97 -17.26
C LEU A 109 -12.78 -11.86 -17.10
N LYS A 110 -13.37 -12.28 -18.21
CA LYS A 110 -14.54 -13.18 -18.23
C LYS A 110 -14.22 -14.51 -17.56
N GLY A 111 -13.07 -15.11 -17.90
CA GLY A 111 -12.68 -16.40 -17.35
C GLY A 111 -12.44 -16.37 -15.84
N ILE A 112 -11.86 -15.29 -15.33
CA ILE A 112 -11.69 -15.10 -13.88
C ILE A 112 -13.02 -14.82 -13.18
N ALA A 113 -13.90 -14.02 -13.79
CA ALA A 113 -15.25 -13.79 -13.28
C ALA A 113 -16.09 -15.09 -13.22
N GLU A 114 -15.97 -15.96 -14.22
CA GLU A 114 -16.57 -17.30 -14.21
C GLU A 114 -16.03 -18.14 -13.05
N PHE A 115 -14.71 -18.14 -12.82
CA PHE A 115 -14.10 -18.84 -11.67
C PHE A 115 -14.68 -18.32 -10.35
N TRP A 116 -14.67 -17.01 -10.11
CA TRP A 116 -15.21 -16.45 -8.85
C TRP A 116 -16.69 -16.72 -8.66
N ALA A 117 -17.48 -16.65 -9.73
CA ALA A 117 -18.91 -16.98 -9.66
C ALA A 117 -19.16 -18.46 -9.33
N GLY A 118 -18.29 -19.37 -9.76
CA GLY A 118 -18.35 -20.79 -9.42
C GLY A 118 -17.72 -21.16 -8.08
N ARG A 119 -16.76 -20.35 -7.59
CA ARG A 119 -16.05 -20.55 -6.33
C ARG A 119 -16.80 -20.05 -5.10
N ALA A 120 -17.64 -19.03 -5.28
CA ALA A 120 -18.45 -18.44 -4.21
C ALA A 120 -19.61 -19.36 -3.79
N THR A 121 -19.71 -19.63 -2.49
CA THR A 121 -20.78 -20.45 -1.92
C THR A 121 -21.89 -19.56 -1.37
N ARG A 122 -23.13 -19.77 -1.80
CA ARG A 122 -24.29 -19.07 -1.24
C ARG A 122 -24.60 -19.58 0.17
N ASN A 123 -24.80 -18.67 1.11
CA ASN A 123 -25.22 -18.95 2.48
C ASN A 123 -26.75 -18.86 2.63
N ASP A 124 -27.29 -19.38 3.73
CA ASP A 124 -28.73 -19.41 4.00
C ASP A 124 -29.35 -18.00 4.14
N ASP A 125 -28.57 -17.06 4.69
CA ASP A 125 -28.92 -15.63 4.80
C ASP A 125 -28.90 -14.89 3.45
N GLY A 126 -28.58 -15.59 2.36
CA GLY A 126 -28.49 -15.05 1.01
C GLY A 126 -27.21 -14.30 0.69
N SER A 127 -26.25 -14.20 1.63
CA SER A 127 -24.88 -13.76 1.37
C SER A 127 -24.07 -14.83 0.63
N TYR A 128 -22.85 -14.50 0.23
CA TYR A 128 -21.90 -15.44 -0.35
C TYR A 128 -20.60 -15.44 0.45
N SER A 129 -19.98 -16.61 0.57
CA SER A 129 -18.68 -16.80 1.19
C SER A 129 -17.67 -17.43 0.23
N ILE A 130 -16.40 -17.12 0.42
CA ILE A 130 -15.28 -17.86 -0.17
C ILE A 130 -14.51 -18.50 0.98
N ARG A 131 -14.54 -19.83 1.02
CA ARG A 131 -14.05 -20.64 2.14
C ARG A 131 -12.73 -21.31 1.81
N ASP A 132 -11.96 -21.69 2.82
CA ASP A 132 -10.68 -22.40 2.68
C ASP A 132 -9.72 -21.67 1.73
N VAL A 133 -9.29 -20.48 2.15
CA VAL A 133 -8.34 -19.64 1.40
C VAL A 133 -7.14 -19.25 2.24
N ALA A 134 -6.08 -18.85 1.56
CA ALA A 134 -4.99 -18.08 2.13
C ALA A 134 -5.06 -16.64 1.57
N GLY A 135 -4.90 -15.64 2.44
CA GLY A 135 -4.79 -14.24 2.02
C GLY A 135 -3.37 -13.89 1.57
N PRO A 136 -3.11 -12.62 1.21
CA PRO A 136 -1.74 -12.11 1.08
C PRO A 136 -0.89 -12.32 2.33
N ASP A 137 -1.50 -12.28 3.52
CA ASP A 137 -0.84 -12.70 4.75
C ASP A 137 -0.70 -14.23 4.81
N GLU A 138 0.48 -14.72 4.43
CA GLU A 138 0.78 -16.15 4.39
C GLU A 138 0.90 -16.81 5.77
N TYR A 139 0.81 -16.06 6.88
CA TYR A 139 0.65 -16.65 8.21
C TYR A 139 -0.78 -17.18 8.42
N SER A 140 -1.73 -16.76 7.59
CA SER A 140 -3.14 -17.11 7.68
C SER A 140 -3.55 -18.06 6.55
N ASN A 141 -3.67 -19.35 6.87
CA ASN A 141 -4.02 -20.42 5.94
C ASN A 141 -5.33 -21.13 6.31
N GLY A 142 -6.11 -21.54 5.31
CA GLY A 142 -7.35 -22.30 5.50
C GLY A 142 -8.45 -21.50 6.20
N VAL A 143 -8.46 -20.18 6.02
CA VAL A 143 -9.43 -19.27 6.62
C VAL A 143 -10.64 -19.08 5.70
N ASP A 144 -11.77 -18.69 6.28
CA ASP A 144 -12.99 -18.34 5.55
C ASP A 144 -13.15 -16.82 5.44
N ASP A 145 -13.70 -16.37 4.33
CA ASP A 145 -14.03 -14.97 4.06
C ASP A 145 -12.84 -14.01 4.27
N ALA A 146 -11.65 -14.41 3.80
CA ALA A 146 -10.49 -13.53 3.75
C ALA A 146 -10.83 -12.26 2.97
N VAL A 147 -10.64 -11.12 3.62
CA VAL A 147 -11.25 -9.85 3.21
C VAL A 147 -10.70 -9.34 1.90
N PHE A 148 -9.38 -9.47 1.68
CA PHE A 148 -8.75 -9.11 0.41
C PHE A 148 -9.22 -10.04 -0.71
N THR A 149 -9.33 -11.35 -0.45
CA THR A 149 -9.84 -12.32 -1.42
C THR A 149 -11.28 -12.02 -1.82
N ASN A 150 -12.18 -11.78 -0.85
CA ASN A 150 -13.60 -11.51 -1.12
C ASN A 150 -13.80 -10.16 -1.81
N ALA A 151 -13.11 -9.11 -1.35
CA ALA A 151 -13.17 -7.80 -1.99
C ALA A 151 -12.58 -7.82 -3.41
N GLY A 152 -11.47 -8.52 -3.61
CA GLY A 152 -10.87 -8.75 -4.91
C GLY A 152 -11.83 -9.50 -5.84
N ALA A 153 -12.47 -10.57 -5.38
CA ALA A 153 -13.42 -11.34 -6.16
C ALA A 153 -14.63 -10.48 -6.58
N ALA A 154 -15.18 -9.69 -5.64
CA ALA A 154 -16.25 -8.74 -5.93
C ALA A 154 -15.81 -7.68 -6.95
N THR A 155 -14.58 -7.18 -6.85
CA THR A 155 -13.99 -6.21 -7.79
C THR A 155 -13.84 -6.84 -9.18
N ALA A 156 -13.23 -8.02 -9.28
CA ALA A 156 -13.08 -8.74 -10.56
C ALA A 156 -14.41 -9.02 -11.26
N LEU A 157 -15.46 -9.41 -10.51
CA LEU A 157 -16.81 -9.60 -11.05
C LEU A 157 -17.41 -8.28 -11.59
N ARG A 158 -17.22 -7.17 -10.88
CA ARG A 158 -17.68 -5.83 -11.29
C ARG A 158 -16.92 -5.32 -12.51
N ASP A 159 -15.60 -5.54 -12.55
CA ASP A 159 -14.71 -5.12 -13.63
C ASP A 159 -15.01 -5.88 -14.91
N ALA A 160 -15.21 -7.21 -14.82
CA ALA A 160 -15.69 -8.01 -15.94
C ALA A 160 -17.07 -7.54 -16.42
N ALA A 161 -17.98 -7.16 -15.51
CA ALA A 161 -19.27 -6.60 -15.91
C ALA A 161 -19.14 -5.23 -16.61
N ARG A 162 -18.18 -4.38 -16.22
CA ARG A 162 -17.87 -3.13 -16.91
C ARG A 162 -17.27 -3.40 -18.30
N ALA A 163 -16.29 -4.30 -18.40
CA ALA A 163 -15.69 -4.70 -19.66
C ALA A 163 -16.72 -5.26 -20.65
N ALA A 164 -17.66 -6.09 -20.19
CA ALA A 164 -18.76 -6.58 -21.01
C ALA A 164 -19.55 -5.41 -21.63
N ARG A 165 -19.94 -4.42 -20.82
CA ARG A 165 -20.68 -3.25 -21.30
C ARG A 165 -19.90 -2.42 -22.32
N VAL A 166 -18.60 -2.20 -22.08
CA VAL A 166 -17.72 -1.51 -23.04
C VAL A 166 -17.69 -2.23 -24.40
N LEU A 167 -17.75 -3.56 -24.39
CA LEU A 167 -17.71 -4.39 -25.60
C LEU A 167 -19.08 -4.61 -26.25
N GLY A 168 -20.17 -4.11 -25.67
CA GLY A 168 -21.54 -4.36 -26.13
C GLY A 168 -22.10 -5.73 -25.74
N GLU A 169 -21.42 -6.45 -24.83
CA GLU A 169 -21.84 -7.75 -24.30
C GLU A 169 -22.78 -7.58 -23.11
N LYS A 170 -23.67 -8.56 -22.88
CA LYS A 170 -24.56 -8.57 -21.72
C LYS A 170 -23.87 -9.31 -20.54
N PRO A 171 -23.49 -8.61 -19.45
CA PRO A 171 -22.89 -9.28 -18.31
C PRO A 171 -23.91 -10.20 -17.60
N PRO A 172 -23.51 -11.41 -17.17
CA PRO A 172 -24.37 -12.26 -16.34
C PRO A 172 -24.83 -11.54 -15.07
N ALA A 173 -26.14 -11.49 -14.83
CA ALA A 173 -26.72 -10.86 -13.62
C ALA A 173 -26.21 -11.50 -12.31
N ALA A 174 -25.74 -12.75 -12.38
CA ALA A 174 -25.10 -13.42 -11.24
C ALA A 174 -23.84 -12.70 -10.76
N TRP A 175 -23.07 -12.07 -11.64
CA TRP A 175 -21.81 -11.42 -11.27
C TRP A 175 -22.05 -10.26 -10.29
N SER A 176 -22.94 -9.33 -10.64
CA SER A 176 -23.32 -8.23 -9.73
C SER A 176 -23.95 -8.75 -8.45
N ARG A 177 -24.88 -9.73 -8.54
CA ARG A 177 -25.54 -10.30 -7.35
C ARG A 177 -24.55 -10.92 -6.36
N ILE A 178 -23.54 -11.65 -6.85
CA ILE A 178 -22.50 -12.26 -6.00
C ILE A 178 -21.59 -11.16 -5.44
N ALA A 179 -21.09 -10.25 -6.29
CA ALA A 179 -20.20 -9.17 -5.86
C ALA A 179 -20.81 -8.29 -4.75
N ASP A 180 -22.11 -8.00 -4.83
CA ASP A 180 -22.82 -7.15 -3.86
C ASP A 180 -23.15 -7.87 -2.55
N LYS A 181 -23.03 -9.20 -2.51
CA LYS A 181 -23.42 -10.04 -1.36
C LYS A 181 -22.31 -10.92 -0.83
N LEU A 182 -21.09 -10.82 -1.38
CA LEU A 182 -19.90 -11.43 -0.79
C LEU A 182 -19.67 -10.84 0.61
N ARG A 183 -19.41 -11.70 1.59
CA ARG A 183 -19.15 -11.28 2.97
C ARG A 183 -17.83 -10.51 3.03
N ILE A 184 -17.86 -9.34 3.63
CA ILE A 184 -16.67 -8.51 3.88
C ILE A 184 -16.59 -8.31 5.39
N PRO A 185 -15.76 -9.09 6.11
CA PRO A 185 -15.70 -9.01 7.57
C PRO A 185 -15.35 -7.59 8.06
N TYR A 186 -16.26 -7.00 8.84
CA TYR A 186 -16.10 -5.64 9.37
C TYR A 186 -16.53 -5.57 10.84
N ASP A 187 -15.64 -5.09 11.70
CA ASP A 187 -15.95 -4.80 13.10
C ASP A 187 -16.56 -3.40 13.21
N LYS A 188 -17.88 -3.32 13.31
CA LYS A 188 -18.60 -2.04 13.42
C LYS A 188 -18.22 -1.23 14.67
N LYS A 189 -17.83 -1.89 15.77
CA LYS A 189 -17.48 -1.21 17.02
C LYS A 189 -16.10 -0.57 16.92
N LYS A 190 -15.13 -1.30 16.36
CA LYS A 190 -13.78 -0.79 16.13
C LYS A 190 -13.68 0.07 14.87
N GLN A 191 -14.64 -0.06 13.96
CA GLN A 191 -14.63 0.49 12.61
C GLN A 191 -13.43 0.01 11.78
N VAL A 192 -13.07 -1.26 11.93
CA VAL A 192 -11.92 -1.88 11.25
C VAL A 192 -12.39 -3.08 10.45
N PHE A 193 -11.92 -3.22 9.21
CA PHE A 193 -12.10 -4.46 8.45
C PHE A 193 -11.29 -5.59 9.08
N LYS A 194 -11.90 -6.76 9.28
CA LYS A 194 -11.20 -7.93 9.80
C LYS A 194 -10.57 -8.68 8.62
N GLN A 195 -9.39 -9.24 8.83
CA GLN A 195 -8.62 -9.90 7.78
C GLN A 195 -9.33 -11.11 7.19
N TYR A 196 -10.06 -11.83 8.03
CA TYR A 196 -10.89 -12.98 7.68
C TYR A 196 -11.95 -13.19 8.77
N ASP A 197 -12.90 -14.09 8.55
CA ASP A 197 -13.93 -14.38 9.56
C ASP A 197 -13.31 -14.95 10.85
N GLY A 198 -13.71 -14.40 11.99
CA GLY A 198 -13.15 -14.80 13.29
C GLY A 198 -11.73 -14.29 13.59
N TYR A 199 -11.09 -13.46 12.76
CA TYR A 199 -9.77 -12.89 13.02
C TYR A 199 -9.69 -12.17 14.39
N LYS A 200 -8.67 -12.50 15.19
CA LYS A 200 -8.49 -12.03 16.58
C LYS A 200 -7.32 -11.06 16.77
N GLY A 201 -6.74 -10.54 15.69
CA GLY A 201 -5.67 -9.56 15.77
C GLY A 201 -4.27 -10.16 15.94
N SER A 202 -4.03 -11.35 15.37
CA SER A 202 -2.69 -11.95 15.29
C SER A 202 -1.73 -11.10 14.46
N LEU A 203 -0.43 -11.34 14.64
CA LEU A 203 0.62 -10.79 13.79
C LEU A 203 0.40 -11.25 12.34
N ILE A 204 0.66 -10.36 11.38
CA ILE A 204 0.51 -10.62 9.93
C ILE A 204 1.87 -10.47 9.25
N LYS A 205 2.15 -11.31 8.24
CA LYS A 205 3.42 -11.30 7.52
C LYS A 205 3.64 -10.04 6.69
N GLN A 206 2.57 -9.59 6.01
CA GLN A 206 2.62 -8.50 5.04
C GLN A 206 1.23 -7.87 4.84
N ALA A 207 1.16 -6.78 4.06
CA ALA A 207 -0.08 -6.11 3.71
C ALA A 207 -1.14 -7.09 3.17
N ASP A 208 -2.34 -7.04 3.77
CA ASP A 208 -3.52 -7.84 3.40
C ASP A 208 -4.76 -6.96 3.42
N THR A 209 -5.33 -6.68 4.60
CA THR A 209 -6.54 -5.86 4.72
C THR A 209 -6.34 -4.42 4.24
N VAL A 210 -5.13 -3.86 4.38
CA VAL A 210 -4.84 -2.51 3.88
C VAL A 210 -4.92 -2.42 2.35
N LEU A 211 -4.73 -3.54 1.63
CA LEU A 211 -4.86 -3.58 0.17
C LEU A 211 -6.29 -3.35 -0.33
N LEU A 212 -7.29 -3.33 0.57
CA LEU A 212 -8.63 -2.85 0.27
C LEU A 212 -8.62 -1.38 -0.18
N MET A 213 -7.75 -0.54 0.39
CA MET A 213 -7.65 0.88 0.05
C MET A 213 -6.94 1.06 -1.27
N TYR A 214 -5.66 0.68 -1.34
CA TYR A 214 -4.90 0.58 -2.57
C TYR A 214 -4.30 -0.83 -2.72
N PRO A 215 -4.51 -1.54 -3.84
CA PRO A 215 -4.99 -1.02 -5.12
C PRO A 215 -6.49 -1.19 -5.38
N LEU A 216 -7.26 -1.86 -4.50
CA LEU A 216 -8.65 -2.23 -4.82
C LEU A 216 -9.66 -1.08 -4.83
N GLU A 217 -9.36 0.04 -4.16
CA GLU A 217 -10.29 1.16 -4.00
C GLU A 217 -11.66 0.74 -3.41
N TRP A 218 -11.64 -0.22 -2.49
CA TRP A 218 -12.84 -0.77 -1.86
C TRP A 218 -13.60 0.34 -1.09
N PRO A 219 -14.92 0.47 -1.29
CA PRO A 219 -15.69 1.53 -0.64
C PRO A 219 -15.65 1.45 0.89
N MET A 220 -15.15 2.52 1.52
CA MET A 220 -15.14 2.68 2.97
C MET A 220 -15.10 4.16 3.38
N SER A 221 -15.46 4.45 4.64
CA SER A 221 -15.31 5.79 5.21
C SER A 221 -13.83 6.12 5.47
N GLY A 222 -13.45 7.39 5.43
CA GLY A 222 -12.09 7.83 5.78
C GLY A 222 -11.66 7.39 7.19
N GLN A 223 -12.59 7.42 8.15
CA GLN A 223 -12.34 6.93 9.51
C GLN A 223 -12.07 5.42 9.55
N SER A 224 -12.80 4.62 8.78
CA SER A 224 -12.55 3.17 8.67
C SER A 224 -11.19 2.90 8.02
N ALA A 225 -10.82 3.68 7.00
CA ALA A 225 -9.53 3.58 6.32
C ALA A 225 -8.37 3.88 7.28
N ALA A 226 -8.39 5.02 7.98
CA ALA A 226 -7.40 5.41 8.98
C ALA A 226 -7.25 4.35 10.08
N LYS A 227 -8.36 3.94 10.70
CA LYS A 227 -8.34 2.93 11.77
C LYS A 227 -7.86 1.56 11.27
N THR A 228 -8.18 1.19 10.03
CA THR A 228 -7.70 -0.08 9.45
C THR A 228 -6.20 -0.02 9.20
N LEU A 229 -5.68 1.07 8.62
CA LEU A 229 -4.24 1.26 8.43
C LEU A 229 -3.49 1.18 9.76
N ASP A 230 -3.90 1.96 10.76
CA ASP A 230 -3.23 1.99 12.07
C ASP A 230 -3.29 0.62 12.77
N TYR A 231 -4.44 -0.07 12.68
CA TYR A 231 -4.63 -1.38 13.30
C TYR A 231 -3.67 -2.44 12.72
N TYR A 232 -3.46 -2.42 11.40
CA TYR A 232 -2.61 -3.41 10.72
C TYR A 232 -1.14 -3.00 10.65
N ALA A 233 -0.82 -1.70 10.63
CA ALA A 233 0.55 -1.23 10.74
C ALA A 233 1.20 -1.69 12.06
N ALA A 234 0.44 -1.68 13.16
CA ALA A 234 0.88 -2.18 14.47
C ALA A 234 0.97 -3.71 14.59
N ARG A 235 0.48 -4.46 13.60
CA ARG A 235 0.44 -5.93 13.58
C ARG A 235 1.25 -6.55 12.46
N THR A 236 1.81 -5.73 11.59
CA THR A 236 2.71 -6.20 10.55
C THR A 236 4.01 -6.66 11.20
N ASP A 237 4.43 -7.87 10.88
CA ASP A 237 5.72 -8.42 11.27
C ASP A 237 6.82 -7.46 10.81
N PRO A 238 7.61 -6.87 11.73
CA PRO A 238 8.68 -5.98 11.34
C PRO A 238 9.74 -6.68 10.48
N ASP A 239 9.86 -8.01 10.54
CA ASP A 239 10.78 -8.76 9.70
C ASP A 239 10.15 -9.21 8.38
N GLY A 240 8.88 -8.87 8.11
CA GLY A 240 8.17 -9.18 6.87
C GLY A 240 8.86 -8.62 5.61
N PRO A 241 8.47 -9.13 4.42
CA PRO A 241 9.10 -8.75 3.16
C PRO A 241 8.84 -7.28 2.80
N ALA A 242 9.72 -6.72 1.97
CA ALA A 242 9.75 -5.32 1.59
C ALA A 242 8.63 -4.88 0.62
N MET A 243 7.37 -5.05 1.01
CA MET A 243 6.21 -4.69 0.17
C MET A 243 5.22 -3.80 0.92
N THR A 244 4.97 -4.15 2.19
CA THR A 244 3.89 -3.60 3.02
C THR A 244 3.92 -2.09 3.18
N ASP A 245 5.07 -1.52 3.56
CA ASP A 245 5.14 -0.10 3.93
C ASP A 245 5.01 0.83 2.71
N SER A 246 5.19 0.33 1.49
CA SER A 246 4.89 1.11 0.27
C SER A 246 3.39 1.35 0.10
N VAL A 247 2.56 0.33 0.38
CA VAL A 247 1.09 0.48 0.40
C VAL A 247 0.67 1.33 1.59
N HIS A 248 1.25 1.16 2.77
CA HIS A 248 0.98 2.05 3.90
C HIS A 248 1.25 3.53 3.57
N ALA A 249 2.31 3.82 2.81
CA ALA A 249 2.61 5.18 2.37
C ALA A 249 1.56 5.74 1.41
N ILE A 250 1.10 4.92 0.46
CA ILE A 250 0.05 5.29 -0.50
C ILE A 250 -1.29 5.49 0.21
N ASP A 251 -1.65 4.59 1.13
CA ASP A 251 -2.89 4.67 1.91
C ASP A 251 -2.87 5.88 2.84
N ALA A 252 -1.78 6.11 3.58
CA ALA A 252 -1.62 7.29 4.43
C ALA A 252 -1.76 8.60 3.62
N ALA A 253 -1.17 8.66 2.42
CA ALA A 253 -1.30 9.79 1.51
C ALA A 253 -2.75 10.00 1.04
N SER A 254 -3.46 8.92 0.71
CA SER A 254 -4.86 8.93 0.27
C SER A 254 -5.82 9.35 1.40
N ILE A 255 -5.62 8.81 2.62
CA ILE A 255 -6.44 9.12 3.80
C ILE A 255 -6.25 10.58 4.21
N GLY A 256 -5.01 11.08 4.22
CA GLY A 256 -4.70 12.48 4.55
C GLY A 256 -4.94 12.85 6.01
N GLU A 257 -4.69 11.93 6.95
CA GLU A 257 -4.72 12.24 8.39
C GLU A 257 -3.73 13.37 8.74
N PRO A 258 -4.04 14.24 9.71
CA PRO A 258 -3.17 15.32 10.14
C PRO A 258 -1.78 14.83 10.56
N GLY A 259 -0.74 15.32 9.90
CA GLY A 259 0.63 14.89 10.16
C GLY A 259 1.40 14.59 8.86
N CYS A 260 2.42 13.75 8.97
CA CYS A 260 3.35 13.42 7.88
C CYS A 260 3.76 11.94 7.91
N SER A 261 2.92 11.07 8.47
CA SER A 261 3.17 9.62 8.52
C SER A 261 3.32 8.98 7.14
N SER A 262 2.75 9.58 6.08
CA SER A 262 3.00 9.14 4.70
C SER A 262 4.50 9.15 4.34
N TYR A 263 5.27 10.12 4.85
CA TYR A 263 6.73 10.14 4.68
C TYR A 263 7.45 9.12 5.56
N THR A 264 6.96 8.89 6.78
CA THR A 264 7.47 7.82 7.65
C THR A 264 7.35 6.46 6.97
N TYR A 265 6.17 6.13 6.42
CA TYR A 265 5.97 4.89 5.68
C TYR A 265 6.79 4.85 4.39
N LEU A 266 6.95 5.96 3.66
CA LEU A 266 7.84 6.04 2.50
C LEU A 266 9.27 5.65 2.90
N MET A 267 9.81 6.19 3.99
CA MET A 267 11.16 5.84 4.47
C MET A 267 11.24 4.39 4.94
N ARG A 268 10.21 3.88 5.62
CA ARG A 268 10.12 2.46 6.03
C ARG A 268 10.08 1.50 4.85
N SER A 269 9.52 1.92 3.72
CA SER A 269 9.45 1.08 2.52
C SER A 269 10.81 0.85 1.86
N ILE A 270 11.82 1.70 2.13
CA ILE A 270 13.12 1.65 1.43
C ILE A 270 14.32 1.49 2.37
N LYS A 271 14.49 2.37 3.37
CA LYS A 271 15.73 2.45 4.16
C LYS A 271 16.12 1.13 4.84
N PRO A 272 15.18 0.36 5.45
CA PRO A 272 15.52 -0.88 6.13
C PRO A 272 16.03 -1.98 5.19
N PHE A 273 15.83 -1.82 3.88
CA PHE A 273 16.00 -2.85 2.87
C PHE A 273 17.17 -2.59 1.92
N VAL A 274 17.67 -1.34 1.84
CA VAL A 274 18.84 -1.01 1.02
C VAL A 274 20.12 -1.56 1.66
N ARG A 275 21.00 -2.16 0.85
CA ARG A 275 22.28 -2.74 1.25
C ARG A 275 23.42 -2.21 0.40
N GLY A 276 24.48 -1.76 1.06
CA GLY A 276 25.75 -1.43 0.40
C GLY A 276 26.46 -2.69 -0.14
N PRO A 277 27.49 -2.52 -0.98
CA PRO A 277 28.02 -1.24 -1.46
C PRO A 277 27.28 -0.68 -2.69
N PHE A 278 26.33 -1.41 -3.26
CA PHE A 278 25.66 -1.06 -4.53
C PHE A 278 24.21 -0.58 -4.36
N ASP A 279 23.81 -0.26 -3.13
CA ASP A 279 22.44 0.11 -2.77
C ASP A 279 21.37 -0.86 -3.31
N GLN A 280 21.64 -2.17 -3.16
CA GLN A 280 20.70 -3.21 -3.56
C GLN A 280 19.49 -3.25 -2.63
N PHE A 281 18.31 -3.42 -3.22
CA PHE A 281 17.04 -3.47 -2.47
C PHE A 281 16.74 -4.93 -2.09
N SER A 282 17.01 -5.28 -0.83
CA SER A 282 16.78 -6.60 -0.24
C SER A 282 15.31 -6.84 0.12
N GLU A 283 14.86 -8.08 0.02
CA GLU A 283 13.53 -8.51 0.49
C GLU A 283 13.37 -8.35 2.02
N ALA A 284 14.42 -8.61 2.79
CA ALA A 284 14.38 -8.62 4.25
C ALA A 284 15.11 -7.44 4.89
N ARG A 285 14.63 -7.00 6.06
CA ARG A 285 15.31 -6.05 6.94
C ARG A 285 16.58 -6.63 7.59
N GLY A 286 16.62 -7.95 7.78
CA GLY A 286 17.75 -8.68 8.34
C GLY A 286 18.31 -9.74 7.38
N GLN A 287 18.77 -10.87 7.93
CA GLN A 287 19.27 -12.01 7.14
C GLN A 287 18.16 -12.91 6.58
N LYS A 288 16.91 -12.70 7.00
CA LYS A 288 15.73 -13.51 6.61
C LYS A 288 14.47 -12.65 6.65
N ALA A 289 13.57 -12.79 5.67
CA ALA A 289 12.23 -12.20 5.72
C ALA A 289 11.32 -13.11 6.52
N GLY A 290 10.56 -12.58 7.48
CA GLY A 290 9.82 -13.36 8.47
C GLY A 290 10.78 -14.19 9.31
N ALA A 291 11.51 -13.56 10.24
CA ALA A 291 12.58 -14.21 10.99
C ALA A 291 12.13 -15.50 11.71
N ASN A 292 10.84 -15.57 12.07
CA ASN A 292 10.22 -16.71 12.75
C ASN A 292 9.36 -17.60 11.83
N ASP A 293 9.28 -17.31 10.54
CA ASP A 293 8.55 -18.13 9.57
C ASP A 293 9.41 -19.35 9.18
N PRO A 294 9.01 -20.58 9.52
CA PRO A 294 9.78 -21.78 9.17
C PRO A 294 9.82 -22.04 7.66
N LEU A 295 8.91 -21.46 6.89
CA LEU A 295 8.77 -21.64 5.44
C LEU A 295 9.52 -20.57 4.65
N ALA A 296 9.92 -19.47 5.29
CA ALA A 296 10.68 -18.43 4.62
C ALA A 296 12.08 -18.93 4.22
N GLY A 297 12.45 -18.67 2.97
CA GLY A 297 13.76 -18.99 2.40
C GLY A 297 14.84 -17.95 2.75
N SER A 298 15.97 -18.03 2.04
CA SER A 298 16.94 -16.93 2.03
C SER A 298 16.36 -15.72 1.29
N PRO A 299 16.55 -14.50 1.79
CA PRO A 299 15.93 -13.32 1.19
C PRO A 299 16.53 -13.05 -0.19
N ALA A 300 15.70 -12.56 -1.11
CA ALA A 300 16.20 -12.03 -2.37
C ALA A 300 17.05 -10.78 -2.11
N GLN A 301 18.30 -10.79 -2.59
CA GLN A 301 19.19 -9.63 -2.48
C GLN A 301 18.82 -8.51 -3.45
N ASP A 302 18.29 -8.88 -4.62
CA ASP A 302 17.61 -7.96 -5.54
C ASP A 302 16.12 -8.30 -5.60
N PHE A 303 15.32 -7.52 -4.86
CA PHE A 303 13.89 -7.71 -4.72
C PHE A 303 13.11 -6.71 -5.57
N LEU A 304 12.79 -7.13 -6.80
CA LEU A 304 12.03 -6.33 -7.77
C LEU A 304 10.67 -5.88 -7.23
N THR A 305 10.03 -6.71 -6.41
CA THR A 305 8.74 -6.41 -5.83
C THR A 305 8.79 -5.17 -4.94
N GLY A 306 9.80 -5.05 -4.08
CA GLY A 306 9.98 -3.86 -3.23
C GLY A 306 10.30 -2.60 -4.04
N LYS A 307 11.10 -2.72 -5.10
CA LYS A 307 11.36 -1.63 -6.05
C LYS A 307 10.06 -1.15 -6.71
N GLY A 308 9.22 -2.09 -7.16
CA GLY A 308 7.93 -1.82 -7.75
C GLY A 308 7.00 -1.07 -6.78
N GLY A 309 6.83 -1.59 -5.56
CA GLY A 309 6.03 -0.93 -4.52
C GLY A 309 6.53 0.48 -4.19
N PHE A 310 7.84 0.67 -4.01
CA PHE A 310 8.44 1.98 -3.74
C PHE A 310 8.11 3.00 -4.85
N LEU A 311 8.21 2.63 -6.13
CA LEU A 311 7.88 3.50 -7.25
C LEU A 311 6.40 3.93 -7.25
N GLN A 312 5.50 3.07 -6.75
CA GLN A 312 4.09 3.37 -6.65
C GLN A 312 3.79 4.48 -5.63
N VAL A 313 4.64 4.69 -4.62
CA VAL A 313 4.43 5.79 -3.67
C VAL A 313 4.45 7.14 -4.38
N PHE A 314 5.32 7.32 -5.37
CA PHE A 314 5.38 8.55 -6.16
C PHE A 314 4.23 8.64 -7.16
N THR A 315 3.98 7.56 -7.91
CA THR A 315 3.02 7.57 -9.02
C THR A 315 1.57 7.48 -8.58
N HIS A 316 1.25 6.84 -7.45
CA HIS A 316 -0.11 6.58 -6.98
C HIS A 316 -0.39 7.11 -5.57
N GLY A 317 0.65 7.32 -4.76
CA GLY A 317 0.56 7.96 -3.44
C GLY A 317 0.59 9.48 -3.53
N LEU A 318 1.74 10.06 -3.87
CA LEU A 318 1.95 11.52 -3.89
C LEU A 318 1.07 12.25 -4.91
N THR A 319 0.83 11.66 -6.08
CA THR A 319 -0.09 12.21 -7.09
C THR A 319 -1.56 11.92 -6.79
N GLY A 320 -1.85 10.91 -5.97
CA GLY A 320 -3.18 10.31 -5.84
C GLY A 320 -3.72 9.68 -7.14
N MET A 321 -2.87 9.36 -8.12
CA MET A 321 -3.31 9.01 -9.46
C MET A 321 -4.15 7.75 -9.51
N ARG A 322 -5.29 7.82 -10.18
CA ARG A 322 -6.13 6.67 -10.55
C ARG A 322 -6.65 6.87 -11.98
N MET A 323 -6.28 5.98 -12.89
CA MET A 323 -6.74 6.04 -14.27
C MET A 323 -8.18 5.52 -14.36
N ARG A 324 -9.02 6.22 -15.12
CA ARG A 324 -10.39 5.82 -15.47
C ARG A 324 -10.53 5.75 -16.98
N GLU A 325 -11.68 5.26 -17.42
CA GLU A 325 -12.04 5.16 -18.84
C GLU A 325 -12.14 6.52 -19.53
N ASP A 326 -12.50 7.57 -18.79
CA ASP A 326 -12.85 8.89 -19.34
C ASP A 326 -12.06 10.06 -18.76
N ALA A 327 -11.26 9.83 -17.71
CA ALA A 327 -10.43 10.86 -17.08
C ALA A 327 -9.25 10.23 -16.32
N VAL A 328 -8.26 11.06 -15.99
CA VAL A 328 -7.24 10.74 -14.98
C VAL A 328 -7.64 11.41 -13.67
N ARG A 329 -7.94 10.62 -12.64
CA ARG A 329 -8.15 11.18 -11.31
C ARG A 329 -6.81 11.48 -10.64
N LEU A 330 -6.67 12.67 -10.09
CA LEU A 330 -5.50 13.11 -9.32
C LEU A 330 -5.95 13.71 -8.00
N ASP A 331 -5.19 13.43 -6.95
CA ASP A 331 -5.38 14.00 -5.63
C ASP A 331 -4.00 14.20 -5.00
N PRO A 332 -3.24 15.23 -5.42
CA PRO A 332 -1.83 15.35 -5.08
C PRO A 332 -1.62 15.81 -3.65
N MET A 333 -0.59 15.29 -3.00
CA MET A 333 -0.13 15.69 -1.67
C MET A 333 1.40 15.74 -1.63
N LEU A 334 1.95 16.57 -0.74
CA LEU A 334 3.41 16.64 -0.54
C LEU A 334 3.76 16.67 0.94
N PRO A 335 4.55 15.71 1.47
CA PRO A 335 5.00 15.78 2.86
C PRO A 335 6.08 16.87 2.99
N PRO A 336 6.21 17.51 4.17
CA PRO A 336 7.12 18.65 4.35
C PRO A 336 8.60 18.31 4.13
N GLN A 337 8.98 17.04 4.28
CA GLN A 337 10.33 16.54 4.04
C GLN A 337 10.73 16.57 2.56
N LEU A 338 9.76 16.67 1.64
CA LEU A 338 9.98 16.83 0.19
C LEU A 338 9.71 18.29 -0.25
N ARG A 339 10.19 19.27 0.51
CA ARG A 339 9.89 20.71 0.34
C ARG A 339 10.16 21.29 -1.05
N ASP A 340 11.13 20.72 -1.78
CA ASP A 340 11.53 21.20 -3.11
C ASP A 340 10.56 20.71 -4.22
N GLY A 341 9.60 19.85 -3.86
CA GLY A 341 8.62 19.27 -4.76
C GLY A 341 9.09 17.98 -5.44
N VAL A 342 8.17 17.35 -6.17
CA VAL A 342 8.41 16.12 -6.93
C VAL A 342 7.83 16.29 -8.33
N THR A 343 8.63 16.02 -9.35
CA THR A 343 8.16 16.04 -10.75
C THR A 343 8.22 14.64 -11.35
N LEU A 344 7.06 14.13 -11.76
CA LEU A 344 6.93 12.91 -12.55
C LEU A 344 6.79 13.32 -14.01
N ARG A 345 7.66 12.78 -14.86
CA ARG A 345 7.69 13.10 -16.29
C ARG A 345 7.30 11.92 -17.15
N GLY A 346 6.63 12.19 -18.26
CA GLY A 346 6.32 11.20 -19.28
C GLY A 346 5.28 10.18 -18.85
N LEU A 347 4.35 10.54 -17.95
CA LEU A 347 3.23 9.68 -17.61
C LEU A 347 2.33 9.48 -18.84
N ARG A 348 1.70 8.31 -18.95
CA ARG A 348 0.95 7.90 -20.14
C ARG A 348 -0.49 7.55 -19.80
N TRP A 349 -1.42 8.05 -20.61
CA TRP A 349 -2.84 7.66 -20.54
C TRP A 349 -3.50 7.86 -21.90
N GLN A 350 -4.09 6.80 -22.45
CA GLN A 350 -4.86 6.78 -23.71
C GLN A 350 -4.21 7.56 -24.86
N GLY A 351 -2.94 7.22 -25.17
CA GLY A 351 -2.16 7.87 -26.23
C GLY A 351 -1.64 9.27 -25.89
N ARG A 352 -1.88 9.79 -24.69
CA ARG A 352 -1.32 11.05 -24.21
C ARG A 352 -0.07 10.84 -23.38
N THR A 353 0.76 11.87 -23.37
CA THR A 353 1.93 12.00 -22.49
C THR A 353 1.81 13.27 -21.70
N TYR A 354 1.97 13.19 -20.38
CA TYR A 354 1.84 14.35 -19.50
C TYR A 354 2.84 14.29 -18.34
N ASP A 355 3.16 15.46 -17.83
CA ASP A 355 4.01 15.65 -16.65
C ASP A 355 3.16 16.13 -15.47
N VAL A 356 3.50 15.70 -14.27
CA VAL A 356 2.90 16.15 -13.01
C VAL A 356 4.00 16.71 -12.11
N ALA A 357 3.96 18.02 -11.87
CA ALA A 357 4.90 18.73 -11.00
C ALA A 357 4.21 19.13 -9.69
N ILE A 358 4.48 18.39 -8.62
CA ILE A 358 3.92 18.57 -7.29
C ILE A 358 4.79 19.59 -6.54
N GLY A 359 4.25 20.78 -6.29
CA GLY A 359 4.83 21.81 -5.43
C GLY A 359 4.19 21.88 -4.06
N ALA A 360 4.73 22.73 -3.17
CA ALA A 360 4.33 22.82 -1.77
C ALA A 360 2.86 23.20 -1.53
N HIS A 361 2.24 23.92 -2.47
CA HIS A 361 0.86 24.41 -2.38
C HIS A 361 0.02 24.06 -3.62
N GLU A 362 0.67 23.98 -4.78
CA GLU A 362 0.03 23.72 -6.07
C GLU A 362 0.76 22.62 -6.82
N THR A 363 0.00 21.83 -7.58
CA THR A 363 0.48 20.81 -8.49
C THR A 363 0.09 21.20 -9.91
N THR A 364 1.07 21.26 -10.80
CA THR A 364 0.80 21.56 -12.22
C THR A 364 0.80 20.28 -13.04
N VAL A 365 -0.20 20.12 -13.91
CA VAL A 365 -0.27 19.01 -14.87
C VAL A 365 -0.18 19.56 -16.28
N ARG A 366 0.80 19.08 -17.04
CA ARG A 366 1.13 19.60 -18.38
C ARG A 366 0.99 18.49 -19.41
N LEU A 367 0.18 18.72 -20.44
CA LEU A 367 0.17 17.87 -21.62
C LEU A 367 1.48 18.09 -22.40
N ILE A 368 2.20 17.01 -22.67
CA ILE A 368 3.44 16.99 -23.47
C ILE A 368 3.16 16.57 -24.91
N SER A 369 2.27 15.59 -25.11
CA SER A 369 1.82 15.17 -26.44
C SER A 369 0.50 14.41 -26.38
N GLY A 370 -0.24 14.40 -27.49
CA GLY A 370 -1.55 13.77 -27.60
C GLY A 370 -2.70 14.78 -27.57
N ALA A 371 -3.93 14.28 -27.59
CA ALA A 371 -5.13 15.13 -27.56
C ALA A 371 -5.40 15.67 -26.14
N PRO A 372 -6.12 16.78 -25.99
CA PRO A 372 -6.61 17.22 -24.68
C PRO A 372 -7.31 16.11 -23.89
N PHE A 373 -7.25 16.19 -22.57
CA PHE A 373 -7.87 15.20 -21.68
C PHE A 373 -8.35 15.79 -20.37
N ASP A 374 -9.27 15.06 -19.74
CA ASP A 374 -9.87 15.45 -18.48
C ASP A 374 -9.09 14.92 -17.28
N ILE A 375 -8.88 15.81 -16.31
CA ILE A 375 -8.48 15.47 -14.95
C ILE A 375 -9.66 15.62 -14.02
N GLU A 376 -9.85 14.63 -13.14
CA GLU A 376 -10.82 14.70 -12.05
C GLU A 376 -10.11 14.82 -10.70
N THR A 377 -10.69 15.57 -9.77
CA THR A 377 -10.23 15.65 -8.38
C THR A 377 -11.33 15.20 -7.42
N PRO A 378 -11.03 14.73 -6.19
CA PRO A 378 -12.06 14.35 -5.24
C PRO A 378 -13.01 15.48 -4.83
N GLN A 379 -12.63 16.74 -5.03
CA GLN A 379 -13.51 17.90 -4.80
C GLN A 379 -14.61 18.02 -5.87
N GLY A 380 -14.55 17.19 -6.91
CA GLY A 380 -15.48 17.20 -8.04
C GLY A 380 -15.02 18.14 -9.16
N GLY A 381 -15.66 17.97 -10.32
CA GLY A 381 -15.36 18.74 -11.53
C GLY A 381 -14.23 18.14 -12.36
N LYS A 382 -14.33 18.34 -13.68
CA LYS A 382 -13.31 17.97 -14.65
C LYS A 382 -12.54 19.22 -15.09
N GLN A 383 -11.21 19.14 -15.11
CA GLN A 383 -10.35 20.15 -15.70
C GLN A 383 -9.73 19.60 -16.98
N VAL A 384 -9.90 20.32 -18.09
CA VAL A 384 -9.28 19.95 -19.36
C VAL A 384 -7.83 20.41 -19.36
N VAL A 385 -6.91 19.48 -19.61
CA VAL A 385 -5.50 19.78 -19.91
C VAL A 385 -5.32 19.78 -21.42
N SER A 386 -4.72 20.84 -21.95
CA SER A 386 -4.39 20.95 -23.38
C SER A 386 -3.01 21.59 -23.57
N GLU A 387 -2.52 21.58 -24.80
CA GLU A 387 -1.27 22.23 -25.15
C GLU A 387 -1.34 23.73 -24.85
N GLY A 388 -0.39 24.26 -24.10
CA GLY A 388 -0.37 25.67 -23.66
C GLY A 388 -1.32 26.02 -22.49
N ALA A 389 -2.24 25.12 -22.09
CA ALA A 389 -3.15 25.32 -20.97
C ALA A 389 -3.02 24.16 -19.95
N PRO A 390 -2.07 24.26 -19.00
CA PRO A 390 -1.89 23.26 -17.96
C PRO A 390 -3.02 23.34 -16.92
N ALA A 391 -3.34 22.22 -16.28
CA ALA A 391 -4.18 22.24 -15.08
C ALA A 391 -3.33 22.57 -13.85
N VAL A 392 -3.92 23.32 -12.92
CA VAL A 392 -3.32 23.64 -11.61
C VAL A 392 -4.25 23.12 -10.53
N LEU A 393 -3.75 22.18 -9.74
CA LEU A 393 -4.47 21.51 -8.67
C LEU A 393 -3.91 21.97 -7.32
N LYS A 394 -4.76 22.00 -6.30
CA LYS A 394 -4.29 22.21 -4.92
C LYS A 394 -3.48 20.99 -4.47
N THR A 395 -2.27 21.20 -3.98
CA THR A 395 -1.50 20.15 -3.28
C THR A 395 -2.00 20.05 -1.83
N ARG A 396 -2.46 18.87 -1.40
CA ARG A 396 -2.82 18.64 0.00
C ARG A 396 -1.57 18.68 0.89
N ARG A 397 -1.74 19.32 2.05
CA ARG A 397 -0.72 19.47 3.10
C ARG A 397 -1.29 19.08 4.46
N PRO A 398 -1.53 17.78 4.73
CA PRO A 398 -2.08 17.33 6.01
C PRO A 398 -1.24 17.75 7.21
N ASP A 399 0.08 17.92 7.02
CA ASP A 399 1.04 18.41 8.01
C ASP A 399 0.71 19.82 8.51
N LEU A 400 0.09 20.66 7.68
CA LEU A 400 -0.31 22.03 8.01
C LEU A 400 -1.67 22.13 8.72
N THR A 401 -2.34 21.01 8.98
CA THR A 401 -3.55 21.01 9.83
C THR A 401 -3.22 21.70 11.17
N PRO A 402 -4.05 22.58 11.73
CA PRO A 402 -3.76 23.21 13.01
C PRO A 402 -3.48 22.18 14.14
N THR A 403 -2.49 22.45 14.99
CA THR A 403 -2.15 21.62 16.14
C THR A 403 -1.50 22.44 17.24
N SER A 404 -1.66 21.99 18.49
CA SER A 404 -0.88 22.48 19.64
C SER A 404 0.48 21.77 19.78
N ASN A 405 0.69 20.63 19.11
CA ASN A 405 1.97 19.92 19.14
C ASN A 405 2.99 20.63 18.23
N LEU A 406 3.88 21.40 18.84
CA LEU A 406 4.96 22.13 18.21
C LEU A 406 6.01 21.21 17.56
N ALA A 407 6.11 19.95 18.01
CA ALA A 407 7.04 18.98 17.43
C ALA A 407 6.49 18.28 16.18
N ARG A 408 5.18 18.36 15.90
CA ARG A 408 4.60 17.59 14.80
C ARG A 408 5.21 18.01 13.45
N CYS A 409 5.70 17.01 12.71
CA CYS A 409 6.38 17.12 11.42
C CYS A 409 7.62 18.00 11.40
N GLN A 410 8.25 18.18 12.56
CA GLN A 410 9.55 18.83 12.68
C GLN A 410 10.69 17.85 12.45
N GLU A 411 11.91 18.37 12.34
CA GLU A 411 13.11 17.55 12.18
C GLU A 411 13.46 16.83 13.48
N ALA A 412 13.85 15.56 13.35
CA ALA A 412 14.31 14.74 14.47
C ALA A 412 15.60 14.00 14.13
N SER A 413 16.47 13.87 15.13
CA SER A 413 17.67 13.04 15.10
C SER A 413 17.67 12.11 16.30
N ALA A 414 18.36 10.97 16.18
CA ALA A 414 18.52 10.04 17.28
C ALA A 414 19.94 9.47 17.36
N SER A 415 20.31 9.02 18.56
CA SER A 415 21.59 8.33 18.80
C SER A 415 21.67 6.99 18.06
N SER A 416 20.53 6.33 17.89
CA SER A 416 20.39 5.09 17.13
C SER A 416 18.92 4.79 16.85
N GLN A 417 18.66 3.79 16.01
CA GLN A 417 17.32 3.37 15.62
C GLN A 417 17.30 1.92 15.18
N GLU A 418 16.20 1.23 15.43
CA GLU A 418 15.88 -0.04 14.78
C GLU A 418 15.59 0.17 13.30
N PRO A 419 15.85 -0.83 12.44
CA PRO A 419 15.46 -0.79 11.04
C PRO A 419 13.95 -0.51 10.89
N GLY A 420 13.62 0.65 10.32
CA GLY A 420 12.24 1.09 10.07
C GLY A 420 11.59 1.88 11.22
N MET A 421 12.31 2.14 12.30
CA MET A 421 11.82 2.93 13.45
C MET A 421 12.58 4.25 13.56
N GLU A 422 12.58 5.01 12.46
CA GLU A 422 13.32 6.28 12.30
C GLU A 422 12.84 7.36 13.30
N PRO A 423 13.68 8.33 13.71
CA PRO A 423 13.33 9.36 14.69
C PRO A 423 12.13 10.22 14.28
N GLY A 424 11.93 10.45 12.98
CA GLY A 424 10.79 11.22 12.47
C GLY A 424 9.43 10.61 12.79
N ALA A 425 9.36 9.29 13.00
CA ALA A 425 8.13 8.59 13.35
C ALA A 425 7.55 9.07 14.69
N ALA A 426 8.40 9.43 15.65
CA ALA A 426 7.95 9.98 16.94
C ALA A 426 7.37 11.41 16.83
N LEU A 427 7.41 12.04 15.65
CA LEU A 427 6.95 13.41 15.44
C LEU A 427 5.92 13.47 14.31
N ASP A 428 5.51 12.33 13.73
CA ASP A 428 4.74 12.35 12.48
C ASP A 428 3.22 12.56 12.68
N GLY A 429 2.77 12.58 13.93
CA GLY A 429 1.37 12.76 14.30
C GLY A 429 0.55 11.47 14.31
N ASN A 430 1.15 10.30 14.10
CA ASN A 430 0.48 9.01 14.07
C ASN A 430 1.12 8.01 15.07
N ALA A 431 0.35 7.66 16.10
CA ALA A 431 0.79 6.74 17.16
C ALA A 431 0.90 5.25 16.74
N ALA A 432 0.54 4.89 15.51
CA ALA A 432 0.79 3.56 14.94
C ALA A 432 2.21 3.43 14.35
N THR A 433 2.97 4.53 14.29
CA THR A 433 4.41 4.52 14.04
C THR A 433 5.17 4.86 15.31
N ALA A 434 6.48 4.59 15.34
CA ALA A 434 7.31 4.92 16.49
C ALA A 434 8.79 5.02 16.11
N TRP A 435 9.53 5.83 16.88
CA TRP A 435 10.98 5.68 16.98
C TRP A 435 11.33 4.67 18.07
N VAL A 436 12.25 3.76 17.78
CA VAL A 436 12.77 2.78 18.74
C VAL A 436 14.28 2.72 18.57
N PRO A 437 15.09 2.94 19.62
CA PRO A 437 16.55 2.78 19.54
C PRO A 437 16.93 1.30 19.41
N ASN A 438 18.01 1.01 18.68
CA ASN A 438 18.56 -0.35 18.55
C ASN A 438 19.45 -0.79 19.73
N ALA A 439 19.39 -0.05 20.84
CA ALA A 439 20.18 -0.29 22.04
C ALA A 439 19.33 -0.05 23.29
N ALA A 440 19.80 -0.56 24.44
CA ALA A 440 19.15 -0.38 25.74
C ALA A 440 18.84 1.08 26.07
N ARG A 441 19.74 1.98 25.67
CA ARG A 441 19.64 3.43 25.88
C ARG A 441 19.59 4.13 24.52
N GLY A 442 18.63 5.03 24.36
CA GLY A 442 18.47 5.84 23.17
C GLY A 442 18.22 7.30 23.53
N THR A 443 18.63 8.21 22.65
CA THR A 443 18.33 9.63 22.75
C THR A 443 17.70 10.11 21.45
N LEU A 444 16.50 10.70 21.54
CA LEU A 444 15.84 11.40 20.43
C LEU A 444 15.90 12.91 20.69
N THR A 445 16.22 13.69 19.66
CA THR A 445 16.25 15.15 19.68
C THR A 445 15.35 15.70 18.58
N ALA A 446 14.34 16.48 18.95
CA ALA A 446 13.48 17.24 18.05
C ALA A 446 13.99 18.70 17.93
N ASP A 447 14.09 19.23 16.72
CA ASP A 447 14.28 20.67 16.44
C ASP A 447 12.93 21.31 16.11
N LEU A 448 12.39 22.16 16.99
CA LEU A 448 11.11 22.85 16.81
C LEU A 448 11.14 23.93 15.70
N GLY A 449 12.26 24.05 14.98
CA GLY A 449 12.49 24.99 13.88
C GLY A 449 12.78 26.43 14.33
N ARG A 450 12.30 26.82 15.52
CA ARG A 450 12.53 28.13 16.13
C ARG A 450 12.50 28.09 17.64
N ALA A 451 13.11 29.08 18.27
CA ALA A 451 12.98 29.28 19.72
C ALA A 451 11.54 29.67 20.10
N VAL A 452 10.98 28.96 21.06
CA VAL A 452 9.60 29.12 21.55
C VAL A 452 9.56 28.84 23.05
N ARG A 453 8.66 29.49 23.77
CA ARG A 453 8.36 29.11 25.16
C ARG A 453 7.44 27.90 25.15
N ILE A 454 7.92 26.79 25.67
CA ILE A 454 7.16 25.54 25.82
C ILE A 454 6.57 25.43 27.24
N GLY A 455 5.39 24.85 27.34
CA GLY A 455 4.64 24.62 28.58
C GLY A 455 4.64 23.16 29.03
N GLU A 456 4.82 22.22 28.11
CA GLU A 456 4.89 20.79 28.42
C GLU A 456 5.67 20.01 27.35
N VAL A 457 6.29 18.90 27.79
CA VAL A 457 6.88 17.87 26.92
C VAL A 457 6.43 16.50 27.41
N THR A 458 5.67 15.78 26.57
CA THR A 458 5.01 14.53 26.95
C THR A 458 5.27 13.46 25.89
N PRO A 459 6.27 12.58 26.10
CA PRO A 459 6.48 11.42 25.25
C PRO A 459 5.37 10.37 25.48
N GLN A 460 4.76 9.92 24.39
CA GLN A 460 3.91 8.73 24.33
C GLN A 460 4.80 7.53 24.01
N TRP A 461 4.83 6.55 24.91
CA TRP A 461 5.70 5.38 24.78
C TRP A 461 5.04 4.30 23.93
N THR A 462 5.85 3.47 23.28
CA THR A 462 5.38 2.22 22.71
C THR A 462 4.73 1.31 23.78
N GLY A 463 4.12 0.20 23.36
CA GLY A 463 3.61 -0.82 24.28
C GLY A 463 4.62 -1.31 25.33
N THR A 464 5.92 -1.08 25.11
CA THR A 464 6.97 -1.26 26.14
C THR A 464 7.38 0.09 26.74
N ARG A 465 7.13 0.27 28.04
CA ARG A 465 7.56 1.48 28.77
C ARG A 465 9.06 1.44 29.11
N PRO A 466 9.75 2.60 29.12
CA PRO A 466 11.13 2.66 29.55
C PRO A 466 11.24 2.46 31.07
N ALA A 467 12.37 1.88 31.52
CA ALA A 467 12.73 1.79 32.93
C ALA A 467 13.02 3.17 33.54
N SER A 468 13.58 4.07 32.74
CA SER A 468 13.81 5.46 33.11
C SER A 468 13.85 6.33 31.86
N HIS A 469 13.50 7.60 32.01
CA HIS A 469 13.66 8.59 30.95
C HIS A 469 14.02 9.95 31.53
N ARG A 470 14.58 10.81 30.70
CA ARG A 470 14.96 12.16 31.04
C ARG A 470 14.71 13.09 29.88
N THR A 471 14.08 14.22 30.16
CA THR A 471 13.79 15.26 29.18
C THR A 471 14.71 16.46 29.41
N GLN A 472 15.27 16.97 28.32
CA GLN A 472 16.10 18.15 28.31
C GLN A 472 15.66 19.11 27.22
N VAL A 473 15.95 20.39 27.42
CA VAL A 473 15.65 21.46 26.47
C VAL A 473 16.89 22.29 26.20
N SER A 474 16.96 22.86 25.00
CA SER A 474 18.07 23.71 24.57
C SER A 474 17.59 24.79 23.60
N LEU A 475 18.28 25.94 23.59
CA LEU A 475 18.07 27.00 22.59
C LEU A 475 18.99 26.84 21.38
N ASP A 476 20.14 26.19 21.53
CA ASP A 476 21.22 26.13 20.55
C ASP A 476 21.64 24.71 20.16
N GLY A 477 21.04 23.69 20.78
CA GLY A 477 21.35 22.27 20.56
C GLY A 477 22.64 21.80 21.22
N ARG A 478 23.37 22.69 21.91
CA ARG A 478 24.68 22.42 22.54
C ARG A 478 24.60 22.46 24.06
N HIS A 479 23.94 23.46 24.62
CA HIS A 479 23.76 23.61 26.06
C HIS A 479 22.39 23.10 26.48
N TRP A 480 22.38 22.08 27.33
CA TRP A 480 21.17 21.36 27.70
C TRP A 480 20.89 21.51 29.17
N ARG A 481 19.64 21.85 29.50
CA ARG A 481 19.13 21.84 30.88
C ARG A 481 18.02 20.80 31.00
N GLU A 482 17.88 20.21 32.17
CA GLU A 482 16.71 19.39 32.48
C GLU A 482 15.47 20.27 32.55
N GLY A 483 14.37 19.75 32.05
CA GLY A 483 13.08 20.42 32.13
C GLY A 483 12.15 20.04 30.99
N THR A 484 10.87 20.28 31.24
CA THR A 484 9.77 20.10 30.28
C THR A 484 9.13 21.43 29.90
N THR A 485 9.65 22.55 30.41
CA THR A 485 9.07 23.90 30.25
C THR A 485 10.14 24.98 30.01
N GLY A 486 9.71 26.15 29.56
CA GLY A 486 10.55 27.35 29.38
C GLY A 486 11.00 27.58 27.93
N PRO A 487 11.96 28.48 27.68
CA PRO A 487 12.40 28.81 26.32
C PRO A 487 13.25 27.67 25.73
N ALA A 488 12.83 27.12 24.59
CA ALA A 488 13.49 26.01 23.90
C ALA A 488 13.33 26.13 22.38
N ARG A 489 14.36 25.72 21.63
CA ARG A 489 14.25 25.35 20.22
C ARG A 489 14.35 23.84 20.05
N TYR A 490 15.17 23.19 20.87
CA TYR A 490 15.39 21.76 20.82
C TYR A 490 14.83 21.09 22.06
N VAL A 491 14.20 19.93 21.86
CA VAL A 491 13.70 19.05 22.92
C VAL A 491 14.38 17.69 22.75
N ARG A 492 14.95 17.17 23.83
CA ARG A 492 15.66 15.89 23.84
C ARG A 492 15.05 14.97 24.87
N VAL A 493 14.73 13.75 24.47
CA VAL A 493 14.29 12.67 25.36
C VAL A 493 15.32 11.55 25.31
N THR A 494 15.95 11.27 26.45
CA THR A 494 16.80 10.10 26.65
C THR A 494 16.00 9.05 27.39
N LEU A 495 15.94 7.82 26.89
CA LEU A 495 15.25 6.70 27.53
C LEU A 495 16.20 5.53 27.77
N ARG A 496 15.87 4.69 28.76
CA ARG A 496 16.51 3.39 29.00
C ARG A 496 15.44 2.30 29.09
N SER A 497 15.54 1.28 28.27
CA SER A 497 14.72 0.08 28.32
C SER A 497 15.01 -0.74 29.58
N ALA A 498 14.01 -1.51 30.04
CA ALA A 498 14.18 -2.47 31.13
C ALA A 498 14.79 -3.80 30.65
N ASP A 499 14.55 -4.15 29.38
CA ASP A 499 14.94 -5.40 28.74
C ASP A 499 15.45 -5.10 27.33
N ASP A 500 16.62 -5.61 26.98
CA ASP A 500 17.26 -5.39 25.68
C ASP A 500 16.54 -6.10 24.52
N LYS A 501 15.70 -7.09 24.82
CA LYS A 501 14.85 -7.81 23.85
C LYS A 501 13.49 -7.14 23.65
N LYS A 502 13.08 -6.25 24.56
CA LYS A 502 11.83 -5.49 24.50
C LYS A 502 12.16 -4.02 24.67
N ARG A 503 12.58 -3.38 23.58
CA ARG A 503 13.07 -2.01 23.60
C ARG A 503 11.90 -1.03 23.66
N ALA A 504 11.99 -0.08 24.58
CA ALA A 504 11.05 1.03 24.68
C ALA A 504 11.33 2.05 23.59
N GLY A 505 10.27 2.64 23.04
CA GLY A 505 10.34 3.68 22.02
C GLY A 505 9.35 4.79 22.28
N ILE A 506 9.32 5.79 21.38
CA ILE A 506 8.37 6.91 21.43
C ILE A 506 7.47 6.80 20.20
N GLU A 507 6.17 6.60 20.42
CA GLU A 507 5.13 6.64 19.39
C GLU A 507 4.87 8.08 18.94
N GLU A 508 4.78 9.02 19.90
CA GLU A 508 4.58 10.44 19.60
C GLU A 508 5.20 11.30 20.71
N LEU A 509 5.99 12.31 20.34
CA LEU A 509 6.53 13.33 21.23
C LEU A 509 5.66 14.58 21.14
N LYS A 510 4.89 14.84 22.19
CA LYS A 510 4.04 16.04 22.27
C LYS A 510 4.79 17.17 22.96
N VAL A 511 4.92 18.31 22.28
CA VAL A 511 5.51 19.54 22.82
C VAL A 511 4.50 20.67 22.68
N THR A 512 4.00 21.23 23.77
CA THR A 512 2.95 22.26 23.77
C THR A 512 3.44 23.56 24.40
N LYS A 513 2.68 24.65 24.25
CA LYS A 513 2.98 25.97 24.82
C LYS A 513 2.45 26.13 26.24
#